data_AF-A0ABD5WS30-F1
#
_entry.id   AF-A0ABD5WS30-F1
#
_cell.length_a   1.000
_cell.length_b   1.000
_cell.length_c   1.000
_cell.angle_alpha   90.00
_cell.angle_beta   90.00
_cell.angle_gamma   90.00
#
_symmetry.space_group_name_H-M   'P 1'
#
loop_
_entity.id
_entity.type
_entity.pdbx_description
1 polymer ?
#
loop_
_entity_poly.entity_id
_entity_poly.type
_entity_poly.pdbx_seq_one_letter_code
_entity_poly.pdbx_strand_id
1 'polypeptide(L)' 'MLDKLGAKGIVGVLLLLGGIAVIALQNLIIAAGIGLVVLGFVLTAWGLVSGLMASFGLGGMMGGGGGGFQ' A
#
# COMPACT_ATOMS: atom_id res chain seq x y z
N MET A 1 -2.46 -0.48 12.22
CA MET A 1 -3.16 -0.28 10.93
C MET A 1 -3.79 -1.56 10.41
N LEU A 2 -3.32 -2.75 10.79
CA LEU A 2 -3.98 -4.02 10.45
C LEU A 2 -5.45 -4.03 10.91
N ASP A 3 -5.71 -3.35 12.01
CA ASP A 3 -7.02 -2.98 12.58
C ASP A 3 -7.93 -2.19 11.62
N LYS A 4 -7.36 -1.46 10.65
CA LYS A 4 -8.09 -0.71 9.59
C LYS A 4 -8.24 -1.48 8.28
N LEU A 5 -7.58 -2.64 8.14
CA LEU A 5 -7.63 -3.47 6.93
C LEU A 5 -8.95 -4.24 6.79
N GLY A 6 -9.71 -4.36 7.89
CA GLY A 6 -10.88 -5.22 7.98
C GLY A 6 -10.54 -6.71 7.80
N ALA A 7 -11.52 -7.59 8.01
CA ALA A 7 -11.31 -9.04 7.91
C ALA A 7 -10.75 -9.45 6.53
N LYS A 8 -11.22 -8.81 5.45
CA LYS A 8 -10.78 -9.11 4.07
C LYS A 8 -9.33 -8.71 3.83
N GLY A 9 -8.89 -7.56 4.33
CA GLY A 9 -7.50 -7.12 4.20
C GLY A 9 -6.53 -8.03 4.94
N ILE A 10 -6.89 -8.45 6.16
CA ILE A 10 -6.07 -9.38 6.95
C ILE A 10 -5.90 -10.72 6.22
N VAL A 11 -7.00 -11.30 5.70
CA VAL A 11 -6.94 -12.54 4.89
C VAL A 11 -6.04 -12.36 3.66
N GLY A 12 -6.12 -11.21 2.99
CA GLY A 12 -5.25 -10.89 1.86
C GLY A 12 -3.76 -10.86 2.23
N VAL A 13 -3.41 -10.21 3.35
CA VAL A 13 -2.02 -10.18 3.84
C VAL A 13 -1.53 -11.58 4.21
N LEU A 14 -2.38 -12.39 4.87
CA LEU A 14 -2.03 -13.77 5.21
C LEU A 14 -1.80 -14.64 3.98
N LEU A 15 -2.63 -14.50 2.95
CA LEU A 15 -2.45 -15.21 1.67
C LEU A 15 -1.18 -14.77 0.95
N LEU A 16 -0.87 -13.47 0.98
CA LEU A 16 0.34 -12.92 0.37
C LEU A 16 1.60 -13.46 1.05
N LEU A 17 1.65 -13.41 2.38
CA LEU A 17 2.77 -13.97 3.15
C LEU A 17 2.86 -15.49 3.00
N GLY A 18 1.72 -16.18 2.99
CA GLY A 18 1.65 -17.61 2.75
C GLY A 18 2.17 -18.00 1.37
N GLY A 19 1.78 -17.28 0.31
CA GLY A 19 2.25 -17.51 -1.05
C GLY A 19 3.77 -17.33 -1.17
N ILE A 20 4.31 -16.24 -0.61
CA ILE A 20 5.77 -16.01 -0.60
C ILE A 20 6.49 -17.10 0.20
N ALA A 21 5.95 -17.52 1.35
CA ALA A 21 6.52 -18.60 2.14
C ALA A 21 6.54 -19.94 1.39
N VAL A 22 5.46 -20.28 0.66
CA VAL A 22 5.40 -21.49 -0.18
C VAL A 22 6.46 -21.45 -1.29
N ILE A 23 6.64 -20.30 -1.95
CA ILE A 23 7.68 -20.14 -2.98
C ILE A 23 9.08 -20.25 -2.36
N ALA A 24 9.28 -19.69 -1.17
CA ALA A 24 10.57 -19.73 -0.47
C ALA A 24 11.00 -21.16 -0.11
N LEU A 25 10.07 -22.08 0.10
CA LEU A 25 10.37 -23.51 0.32
C LEU A 25 10.99 -24.17 -0.93
N GLN A 26 10.69 -23.67 -2.13
CA GLN A 26 11.26 -24.19 -3.38
C GLN A 26 12.53 -23.43 -3.80
N ASN A 27 12.50 -22.10 -3.80
CA ASN A 27 13.64 -21.30 -4.22
C ASN A 27 13.62 -19.89 -3.60
N LEU A 28 14.59 -19.61 -2.75
CA LEU A 28 14.74 -18.31 -2.08
C LEU A 28 14.96 -17.14 -3.06
N ILE A 29 15.66 -17.36 -4.17
CA ILE A 29 15.94 -16.32 -5.17
C ILE A 29 14.65 -15.93 -5.89
N ILE A 30 13.81 -16.92 -6.24
CA ILE A 30 12.51 -16.68 -6.87
C ILE A 30 11.57 -15.97 -5.89
N ALA A 31 11.53 -16.40 -4.63
CA ALA A 31 10.73 -15.75 -3.59
C ALA A 31 11.14 -14.28 -3.39
N ALA A 32 12.44 -13.98 -3.39
CA ALA A 32 12.95 -12.61 -3.31
C ALA A 32 12.53 -11.77 -4.52
N GLY A 33 12.62 -12.34 -5.73
CA GLY A 33 12.16 -11.67 -6.96
C GLY A 33 10.66 -11.33 -6.92
N ILE A 34 9.83 -12.29 -6.50
CA ILE A 34 8.37 -12.06 -6.35
C ILE A 34 8.09 -11.04 -5.24
N GLY A 35 8.82 -11.11 -4.13
CA GLY A 35 8.72 -10.12 -3.05
C GLY A 35 8.98 -8.69 -3.54
N LEU A 36 9.99 -8.50 -4.38
CA LEU A 36 10.27 -7.19 -5.00
C LEU A 36 9.16 -6.74 -5.95
N VAL A 37 8.59 -7.64 -6.76
CA VAL A 37 7.45 -7.31 -7.63
C VAL A 37 6.25 -6.84 -6.82
N VAL A 38 5.92 -7.57 -5.74
CA VAL A 38 4.81 -7.22 -4.85
C VAL A 38 5.05 -5.87 -4.18
N LEU A 39 6.28 -5.63 -3.69
CA LEU A 39 6.64 -4.36 -3.07
C LEU A 39 6.49 -3.19 -4.07
N GLY A 40 7.01 -3.36 -5.29
CA GLY A 40 6.88 -2.38 -6.37
C GLY A 40 5.42 -2.09 -6.69
N PHE A 41 4.59 -3.14 -6.79
CA PHE A 41 3.17 -2.99 -7.04
C PHE A 41 2.44 -2.18 -5.96
N VAL A 42 2.73 -2.45 -4.67
CA VAL A 42 2.14 -1.70 -3.55
C VAL A 42 2.56 -0.24 -3.60
N LEU A 43 3.84 0.05 -3.87
CA LEU A 43 4.33 1.42 -4.02
C LEU A 43 3.65 2.14 -5.20
N THR A 44 3.52 1.48 -6.35
CA THR A 44 2.81 2.03 -7.52
C THR A 44 1.34 2.30 -7.21
N ALA A 45 0.63 1.34 -6.63
CA ALA A 45 -0.77 1.49 -6.27
C ALA A 45 -0.97 2.65 -5.27
N TRP A 46 -0.07 2.76 -4.28
CA TRP A 46 -0.13 3.85 -3.31
C TRP A 46 0.14 5.22 -3.95
N GLY A 47 1.09 5.31 -4.88
CA GLY A 47 1.33 6.52 -5.67
C GLY A 47 0.12 6.93 -6.51
N LEU A 48 -0.53 5.96 -7.18
CA LEU A 48 -1.74 6.20 -7.97
C LEU A 48 -2.91 6.66 -7.09
N VAL A 49 -3.15 5.99 -5.96
CA VAL A 49 -4.23 6.34 -5.02
C VAL A 49 -3.96 7.71 -4.37
N SER A 50 -2.73 7.97 -3.97
CA SER A 50 -2.36 9.27 -3.39
C SER A 50 -2.52 10.40 -4.40
N GLY A 51 -2.11 10.18 -5.66
CA GLY A 51 -2.35 11.11 -6.76
C GLY A 51 -3.84 11.35 -7.01
N LEU A 52 -4.64 10.29 -7.03
CA LEU A 52 -6.09 10.38 -7.21
C LEU A 52 -6.78 11.15 -6.07
N MET A 53 -6.42 10.88 -4.81
CA MET A 53 -6.95 11.61 -3.65
C MET A 53 -6.54 13.09 -3.67
N ALA A 54 -5.32 13.39 -4.13
CA ALA A 54 -4.89 14.77 -4.33
C ALA A 54 -5.71 15.47 -5.43
N SER A 55 -5.97 14.78 -6.55
CA SER A 55 -6.81 15.28 -7.65
C SER A 55 -8.28 15.50 -7.23
N PHE A 56 -8.80 14.74 -6.28
CA PHE A 56 -10.14 14.95 -5.71
C PHE A 56 -10.20 16.06 -4.64
N GLY A 57 -9.15 16.87 -4.50
CA GLY A 57 -9.14 18.01 -3.57
C GLY A 57 -8.90 17.63 -2.10
N LEU A 58 -8.82 16.34 -1.78
CA LEU A 58 -8.49 15.85 -0.44
C LEU A 58 -7.04 16.16 -0.04
N GLY A 59 -6.16 16.42 -1.02
CA GLY A 59 -4.77 16.84 -0.78
C GLY A 59 -4.60 18.34 -0.46
N GLY A 60 -5.60 19.18 -0.74
CA GLY A 60 -5.53 20.64 -0.56
C GLY A 60 -6.09 21.14 0.77
N MET A 61 -6.95 20.36 1.44
CA MET A 61 -7.61 20.79 2.68
C MET A 61 -6.68 20.74 3.92
N MET A 62 -5.47 20.22 3.79
CA MET A 62 -4.44 20.30 4.83
C MET A 62 -3.54 21.56 4.72
N GLY A 63 -3.79 22.44 3.74
CA GLY A 63 -3.07 23.70 3.54
C GLY A 63 -3.96 24.94 3.47
N GLY A 64 -5.26 24.81 3.79
CA GLY A 64 -6.24 25.89 3.65
C GLY A 64 -6.96 26.19 4.96
N GLY A 65 -6.29 26.90 5.87
CA GLY A 65 -6.90 27.37 7.11
C GLY A 65 -6.08 28.48 7.76
N GLY A 66 -6.25 29.71 7.27
CA GLY A 66 -5.68 30.88 7.94
C GLY A 66 -5.50 32.13 7.07
N GLY A 67 -6.53 32.55 6.33
CA GLY A 67 -6.63 33.96 5.97
C GLY A 67 -7.08 34.73 7.21
N GLY A 68 -6.24 35.65 7.71
CA GLY A 68 -6.58 36.52 8.83
C GLY A 68 -5.56 37.64 9.00
N PHE A 69 -5.95 38.85 8.61
CA PHE A 69 -5.39 40.17 8.90
C PHE A 69 -4.35 40.24 10.05
N GLN A 70 -3.07 40.46 9.74
CA GLN A 70 -2.13 41.42 10.36
C GLN A 70 -0.73 41.24 9.77
#